data_AF-A0A7W4W760-F1
#
_entry.id   AF-A0A7W4W760-F1
#
_cell.length_a   1.000
_cell.length_b   1.000
_cell.length_c   1.000
_cell.angle_alpha   90.00
_cell.angle_beta   90.00
_cell.angle_gamma   90.00
#
_symmetry.space_group_name_H-M   'P 1'
#
loop_
_entity.id
_entity.type
_entity.pdbx_description
1 polymer ?
#
loop_
_entity_poly.entity_id
_entity_poly.type
_entity_poly.pdbx_seq_one_letter_code
_entity_poly.pdbx_strand_id
1 'polypeptide(L)'
;MSRLNNRHIVLGITGGIAAYKAAELVRRLKERGAEVHVVMTDAAREFITPLTLQALSGNPVHSSLLDPEAEAAMGHIELARWADLLLVAPASADFIAKLAHGQADDLLSTLWLACQAKKAVAPAMNQAMWADPATAENMNTLRERGVHIYGPGAGEQACGDVGLGRMLEPGELADLSEAQFESRLLDGMRVLITAGPTREAIDPVRYISNHSSGKMGFSLARAAADAGASVTLVAGPVNLPTPAGVERIDVVSAQDMYDAVLARTAESDLFIGCAAVADYRPATVVEQKIKKQNDEMTLTLVRNPDIISAVSASESRPFTVGFAAETQDVLGYAKGKLERKKLDAIIANDVSVAGIGFNSDQNEVILLTARGEQALPRMGKQQLADALIEQLAQLLNSTDPA
;
A
#
# COMPACT_ATOMS: atom_id res chain seq x y z
N MET A 1 -7.52 5.56 -5.55
CA MET A 1 -8.76 5.16 -4.85
C MET A 1 -8.36 4.62 -3.50
N SER A 2 -9.19 4.82 -2.47
CA SER A 2 -8.88 4.31 -1.13
C SER A 2 -8.87 2.77 -1.10
N ARG A 3 -8.02 2.17 -0.26
CA ARG A 3 -7.85 0.69 -0.14
C ARG A 3 -9.09 0.00 0.45
N LEU A 4 -10.08 0.78 0.89
CA LEU A 4 -11.38 0.31 1.34
C LEU A 4 -12.41 0.20 0.20
N ASN A 5 -12.07 0.57 -1.04
CA ASN A 5 -13.00 0.47 -2.16
C ASN A 5 -13.50 -0.97 -2.36
N ASN A 6 -14.82 -1.15 -2.39
CA ASN A 6 -15.51 -2.46 -2.44
C ASN A 6 -15.17 -3.40 -1.27
N ARG A 7 -14.67 -2.88 -0.14
CA ARG A 7 -14.50 -3.68 1.08
C ARG A 7 -15.77 -3.71 1.89
N HIS A 8 -16.12 -4.89 2.39
CA HIS A 8 -17.28 -5.11 3.23
C HIS A 8 -16.90 -4.97 4.71
N ILE A 9 -17.37 -3.94 5.38
CA ILE A 9 -17.08 -3.70 6.80
C ILE A 9 -18.33 -3.90 7.63
N VAL A 10 -18.26 -4.80 8.61
CA VAL A 10 -19.26 -4.88 9.68
C VAL A 10 -18.78 -4.03 10.85
N LEU A 11 -19.52 -2.96 11.15
CA LEU A 11 -19.27 -2.07 12.27
C LEU A 11 -20.17 -2.45 13.45
N GLY A 12 -19.56 -3.09 14.45
CA GLY A 12 -20.17 -3.37 15.75
C GLY A 12 -20.13 -2.17 16.68
N ILE A 13 -21.24 -1.85 17.34
CA ILE A 13 -21.33 -0.71 18.27
C ILE A 13 -21.82 -1.21 19.62
N THR A 14 -21.06 -0.89 20.66
CA THR A 14 -21.35 -1.28 22.05
C THR A 14 -21.75 -0.07 22.90
N GLY A 15 -22.30 -0.32 24.09
CA GLY A 15 -22.76 0.72 25.00
C GLY A 15 -21.62 1.59 25.56
N GLY A 16 -21.69 2.89 25.30
CA GLY A 16 -20.79 3.88 25.88
C GLY A 16 -20.95 5.25 25.23
N ILE A 17 -20.54 6.31 25.94
CA ILE A 17 -20.69 7.69 25.45
C ILE A 17 -20.02 7.93 24.09
N ALA A 18 -18.98 7.18 23.74
CA ALA A 18 -18.32 7.31 22.44
C ALA A 18 -19.15 6.78 21.25
N ALA A 19 -20.31 6.16 21.48
CA ALA A 19 -21.13 5.59 20.40
C ALA A 19 -21.59 6.64 19.36
N TYR A 20 -21.74 7.91 19.75
CA TYR A 20 -22.07 8.98 18.78
C TYR A 20 -20.97 9.15 17.71
N LYS A 21 -19.70 8.84 18.04
CA LYS A 21 -18.57 8.93 17.10
C LYS A 21 -18.70 7.92 15.96
N ALA A 22 -19.46 6.84 16.16
CA ALA A 22 -19.68 5.82 15.13
C ALA A 22 -20.40 6.39 13.90
N ALA A 23 -21.25 7.41 14.07
CA ALA A 23 -21.90 8.08 12.94
C ALA A 23 -20.87 8.70 11.98
N GLU A 24 -19.89 9.42 12.52
CA GLU A 24 -18.81 10.00 11.71
C GLU A 24 -17.89 8.91 11.15
N LEU A 25 -17.61 7.84 11.92
CA LEU A 25 -16.81 6.71 11.44
C LEU A 25 -17.44 6.05 10.21
N VAL A 26 -18.76 5.81 10.21
CA VAL A 26 -19.48 5.28 9.03
C VAL A 26 -19.25 6.17 7.81
N ARG A 27 -19.34 7.50 7.97
CA ARG A 27 -19.06 8.43 6.86
C ARG A 27 -17.63 8.30 6.35
N ARG A 28 -16.64 8.25 7.25
CA ARG A 28 -15.22 8.15 6.87
C ARG A 28 -14.89 6.84 6.15
N LEU A 29 -15.48 5.73 6.57
CA LEU A 29 -15.32 4.44 5.89
C LEU A 29 -15.97 4.46 4.49
N LYS A 30 -17.15 5.08 4.35
CA LYS A 30 -17.83 5.21 3.05
C LYS A 30 -17.16 6.18 2.09
N GLU A 31 -16.63 7.31 2.57
CA GLU A 31 -15.82 8.25 1.78
C GLU A 31 -14.58 7.55 1.17
N ARG A 32 -14.13 6.48 1.82
CA ARG A 32 -13.05 5.59 1.40
C ARG A 32 -13.51 4.39 0.55
N GLY A 33 -14.79 4.34 0.20
CA GLY A 33 -15.35 3.34 -0.71
C GLY A 33 -15.73 2.00 -0.07
N ALA A 34 -15.70 1.87 1.26
CA ALA A 34 -16.23 0.68 1.93
C ALA A 34 -17.76 0.66 1.88
N GLU A 35 -18.31 -0.54 1.77
CA GLU A 35 -19.68 -0.82 2.13
C GLU A 35 -19.75 -1.17 3.61
N VAL A 36 -20.70 -0.56 4.34
CA VAL A 36 -20.75 -0.69 5.80
C VAL A 36 -22.10 -1.25 6.23
N HIS A 37 -22.08 -2.37 6.95
CA HIS A 37 -23.23 -2.88 7.70
C HIS A 37 -23.03 -2.62 9.18
N VAL A 38 -24.07 -2.14 9.86
CA VAL A 38 -23.97 -1.78 11.28
C VAL A 38 -24.69 -2.81 12.12
N VAL A 39 -24.04 -3.24 13.20
CA VAL A 39 -24.60 -4.12 14.21
C VAL A 39 -24.52 -3.44 15.56
N MET A 40 -25.65 -3.31 16.24
CA MET A 40 -25.74 -2.62 17.53
C MET A 40 -26.12 -3.58 18.63
N THR A 41 -25.41 -3.51 19.75
CA THR A 41 -25.89 -4.08 21.02
C THR A 41 -27.09 -3.29 21.55
N ASP A 42 -27.89 -3.88 22.43
CA ASP A 42 -28.99 -3.19 23.09
C ASP A 42 -28.51 -1.92 23.81
N ALA A 43 -27.39 -2.01 24.53
CA ALA A 43 -26.80 -0.88 25.24
C ALA A 43 -26.35 0.26 24.31
N ALA A 44 -25.93 -0.03 23.07
CA ALA A 44 -25.56 1.01 22.11
C ALA A 44 -26.77 1.84 21.65
N ARG A 45 -27.95 1.23 21.55
CA ARG A 45 -29.18 1.89 21.10
C ARG A 45 -29.67 2.99 22.06
N GLU A 46 -29.23 2.95 23.31
CA GLU A 46 -29.48 3.99 24.32
C GLU A 46 -28.64 5.26 24.08
N PHE A 47 -27.52 5.16 23.36
CA PHE A 47 -26.63 6.31 23.10
C PHE A 47 -26.80 6.90 21.70
N ILE A 48 -27.13 6.08 20.71
CA ILE A 48 -27.36 6.50 19.33
C ILE A 48 -28.45 5.65 18.70
N THR A 49 -29.36 6.27 17.93
CA THR A 49 -30.48 5.54 17.33
C THR A 49 -30.05 4.79 16.06
N PRO A 50 -30.62 3.58 15.80
CA PRO A 50 -30.38 2.85 14.56
C PRO A 50 -30.69 3.67 13.30
N LEU A 51 -31.69 4.55 13.33
CA LEU A 51 -32.09 5.38 12.19
C LEU A 51 -30.96 6.28 11.67
N THR A 52 -30.17 6.87 12.57
CA THR A 52 -29.02 7.69 12.18
C THR A 52 -28.00 6.87 11.40
N LEU A 53 -27.71 5.66 11.87
CA LEU A 53 -26.69 4.81 11.26
C LEU A 53 -27.18 4.14 9.98
N GLN A 54 -28.47 3.83 9.88
CA GLN A 54 -29.11 3.40 8.64
C GLN A 54 -28.99 4.48 7.56
N ALA A 55 -29.30 5.74 7.89
CA ALA A 55 -29.21 6.84 6.93
C ALA A 55 -27.78 7.08 6.43
N LEU A 56 -26.77 6.95 7.31
CA LEU A 56 -25.37 7.16 6.96
C LEU A 56 -24.77 5.97 6.21
N SER A 57 -25.05 4.75 6.65
CA SER A 57 -24.53 3.52 6.03
C SER A 57 -25.23 3.22 4.70
N GLY A 58 -26.51 3.56 4.57
CA GLY A 58 -27.35 3.16 3.44
C GLY A 58 -27.90 1.74 3.56
N ASN A 59 -27.59 1.04 4.66
CA ASN A 59 -27.94 -0.36 4.90
C ASN A 59 -28.79 -0.52 6.16
N PRO A 60 -29.62 -1.57 6.27
CA PRO A 60 -30.32 -1.89 7.51
C PRO A 60 -29.36 -2.06 8.70
N VAL A 61 -29.79 -1.64 9.88
CA VAL A 61 -29.03 -1.82 11.12
C VAL A 61 -29.54 -3.06 11.84
N HIS A 62 -28.63 -4.00 12.12
CA HIS A 62 -28.96 -5.25 12.79
C HIS A 62 -28.78 -5.12 14.31
N SER A 63 -29.66 -5.71 15.11
CA SER A 63 -29.54 -5.67 16.58
C SER A 63 -30.08 -6.89 17.32
N SER A 64 -30.89 -7.75 16.68
CA SER A 64 -31.43 -8.95 17.30
C SER A 64 -30.76 -10.20 16.75
N LEU A 65 -30.39 -11.14 17.63
CA LEU A 65 -29.88 -12.46 17.25
C LEU A 65 -30.99 -13.35 16.69
N LEU A 66 -32.22 -13.19 17.19
CA LEU A 66 -33.39 -13.98 16.82
C LEU A 66 -34.41 -13.07 16.13
N ASP A 67 -34.03 -12.59 14.95
CA ASP A 67 -34.95 -11.89 14.06
C ASP A 67 -35.58 -12.91 13.09
N PRO A 68 -36.90 -13.18 13.16
CA PRO A 68 -37.55 -14.19 12.32
C PRO A 68 -37.35 -13.96 10.82
N GLU A 69 -37.24 -12.70 10.37
CA GLU A 69 -37.02 -12.36 8.96
C GLU A 69 -35.57 -12.61 8.53
N ALA A 70 -34.60 -12.37 9.41
CA ALA A 70 -33.18 -12.62 9.14
C ALA A 70 -32.78 -14.10 9.33
N GLU A 71 -33.38 -14.80 10.30
CA GLU A 71 -33.08 -16.21 10.61
C GLU A 71 -33.62 -17.17 9.54
N ALA A 72 -34.64 -16.79 8.79
CA ALA A 72 -35.11 -17.54 7.63
C ALA A 72 -33.99 -17.77 6.57
N ALA A 73 -32.96 -16.92 6.57
CA ALA A 73 -31.77 -17.01 5.71
C ALA A 73 -30.46 -17.26 6.48
N MET A 74 -30.49 -17.59 7.78
CA MET A 74 -29.29 -17.64 8.64
C MET A 74 -28.48 -16.33 8.63
N GLY A 75 -29.15 -15.19 8.75
CA GLY A 75 -28.57 -13.86 8.51
C GLY A 75 -27.31 -13.52 9.31
N HIS A 76 -27.12 -14.08 10.52
CA HIS A 76 -25.87 -13.88 11.27
C HIS A 76 -24.67 -14.59 10.59
N ILE A 77 -24.86 -15.77 10.00
CA ILE A 77 -23.78 -16.48 9.27
C ILE A 77 -23.46 -15.74 7.96
N GLU A 78 -24.48 -15.25 7.26
CA GLU A 78 -24.31 -14.50 6.02
C GLU A 78 -23.53 -13.20 6.28
N LEU A 79 -23.93 -12.42 7.29
CA LEU A 79 -23.23 -11.18 7.64
C LEU A 79 -21.79 -11.44 8.11
N ALA A 80 -21.55 -12.52 8.86
CA ALA A 80 -20.21 -12.92 9.28
C ALA A 80 -19.30 -13.35 8.12
N ARG A 81 -19.85 -13.97 7.08
CA ARG A 81 -19.13 -14.35 5.84
C ARG A 81 -18.97 -13.19 4.86
N TRP A 82 -19.90 -12.24 4.89
CA TRP A 82 -19.89 -11.06 4.04
C TRP A 82 -18.73 -10.11 4.39
N ALA A 83 -18.39 -10.00 5.68
CA ALA A 83 -17.37 -9.08 6.18
C ALA A 83 -15.96 -9.42 5.69
N ASP A 84 -15.22 -8.40 5.23
CA ASP A 84 -13.76 -8.39 5.09
C ASP A 84 -13.07 -7.91 6.38
N LEU A 85 -13.75 -7.06 7.16
CA LEU A 85 -13.35 -6.58 8.49
C LEU A 85 -14.58 -6.50 9.41
N LEU A 86 -14.46 -7.07 10.60
CA LEU A 86 -15.35 -6.85 11.74
C LEU A 86 -14.68 -5.90 12.74
N LEU A 87 -15.14 -4.65 12.77
CA LEU A 87 -14.64 -3.60 13.66
C LEU A 87 -15.67 -3.31 14.76
N VAL A 88 -15.28 -3.42 16.02
CA VAL A 88 -16.14 -3.02 17.16
C VAL A 88 -15.68 -1.66 17.69
N ALA A 89 -16.51 -0.62 17.52
CA ALA A 89 -16.13 0.77 17.75
C ALA A 89 -17.35 1.66 18.11
N PRO A 90 -17.48 2.10 19.38
CA PRO A 90 -16.63 1.76 20.52
C PRO A 90 -16.79 0.29 20.95
N ALA A 91 -15.72 -0.26 21.52
CA ALA A 91 -15.71 -1.50 22.29
C ALA A 91 -15.66 -1.16 23.79
N SER A 92 -16.75 -1.41 24.50
CA SER A 92 -16.85 -1.25 25.95
C SER A 92 -16.05 -2.33 26.69
N ALA A 93 -15.72 -2.08 27.96
CA ALA A 93 -15.03 -3.07 28.80
C ALA A 93 -15.82 -4.38 28.92
N ASP A 94 -17.14 -4.28 29.07
CA ASP A 94 -18.06 -5.42 29.10
C ASP A 94 -17.94 -6.26 27.83
N PHE A 95 -18.02 -5.62 26.66
CA PHE A 95 -17.95 -6.34 25.40
C PHE A 95 -16.56 -6.95 25.18
N ILE A 96 -15.48 -6.24 25.51
CA ILE A 96 -14.10 -6.78 25.48
C ILE A 96 -13.99 -8.04 26.35
N ALA A 97 -14.60 -8.05 27.54
CA ALA A 97 -14.63 -9.23 28.40
C ALA A 97 -15.39 -10.39 27.74
N LYS A 98 -16.55 -10.14 27.11
CA LYS A 98 -17.28 -11.15 26.31
C LYS A 98 -16.39 -11.76 25.23
N LEU A 99 -15.68 -10.92 24.47
CA LEU A 99 -14.81 -11.36 23.38
C LEU A 99 -13.63 -12.20 23.87
N ALA A 100 -13.00 -11.80 24.98
CA ALA A 100 -11.89 -12.55 25.57
C ALA A 100 -12.33 -13.94 26.06
N HIS A 101 -13.53 -14.05 26.62
CA HIS A 101 -14.07 -15.31 27.15
C HIS A 101 -14.86 -16.13 26.12
N GLY A 102 -15.06 -15.61 24.91
CA GLY A 102 -15.78 -16.32 23.84
C GLY A 102 -17.28 -16.46 24.13
N GLN A 103 -17.89 -15.46 24.75
CA GLN A 103 -19.35 -15.41 24.92
C GLN A 103 -20.03 -15.03 23.59
N ALA A 104 -21.23 -15.56 23.37
CA ALA A 104 -22.06 -15.32 22.17
C ALA A 104 -23.54 -15.30 22.55
N ASP A 105 -23.89 -14.34 23.41
CA ASP A 105 -25.23 -14.18 23.98
C ASP A 105 -26.06 -13.08 23.28
N ASP A 106 -25.43 -12.31 22.38
CA ASP A 106 -26.08 -11.32 21.52
C ASP A 106 -25.61 -11.47 20.06
N LEU A 107 -26.24 -10.73 19.14
CA LEU A 107 -25.91 -10.81 17.71
C LEU A 107 -24.44 -10.47 17.45
N LEU A 108 -23.92 -9.40 18.04
CA LEU A 108 -22.57 -8.92 17.74
C LEU A 108 -21.49 -9.88 18.25
N SER A 109 -21.66 -10.42 19.46
CA SER A 109 -20.75 -11.40 20.05
C SER A 109 -20.81 -12.75 19.32
N THR A 110 -21.99 -13.15 18.86
CA THR A 110 -22.17 -14.33 17.99
C THR A 110 -21.46 -14.15 16.64
N LEU A 111 -21.67 -13.00 15.98
CA LEU A 111 -20.96 -12.63 14.75
C LEU A 111 -19.45 -12.64 14.96
N TRP A 112 -18.98 -12.12 16.09
CA TRP A 112 -17.56 -12.12 16.41
C TRP A 112 -16.95 -13.52 16.43
N LEU A 113 -17.65 -14.51 17.00
CA LEU A 113 -17.16 -15.89 16.98
C LEU A 113 -17.24 -16.52 15.60
N ALA A 114 -18.32 -16.27 14.86
CA ALA A 114 -18.56 -16.89 13.55
C ALA A 114 -17.71 -16.28 12.42
N CYS A 115 -17.31 -15.01 12.54
CA CYS A 115 -16.58 -14.29 11.49
C CYS A 115 -15.14 -14.78 11.36
N GLN A 116 -14.68 -15.01 10.12
CA GLN A 116 -13.29 -15.37 9.80
C GLN A 116 -12.47 -14.20 9.25
N ALA A 117 -13.11 -13.04 9.08
CA ALA A 117 -12.50 -11.84 8.56
C ALA A 117 -11.45 -11.25 9.53
N LYS A 118 -10.76 -10.19 9.10
CA LYS A 118 -9.92 -9.41 10.02
C LYS A 118 -10.79 -8.85 11.13
N LYS A 119 -10.27 -8.85 12.37
CA LYS A 119 -11.03 -8.42 13.56
C LYS A 119 -10.31 -7.30 14.27
N ALA A 120 -11.04 -6.24 14.60
CA ALA A 120 -10.51 -5.08 15.29
C ALA A 120 -11.45 -4.58 16.39
N VAL A 121 -10.88 -4.02 17.45
CA VAL A 121 -11.63 -3.32 18.51
C VAL A 121 -11.05 -1.93 18.72
N ALA A 122 -11.93 -0.95 18.94
CA ALA A 122 -11.57 0.41 19.35
C ALA A 122 -12.06 0.65 20.79
N PRO A 123 -11.22 0.39 21.81
CA PRO A 123 -11.63 0.47 23.21
C PRO A 123 -12.09 1.88 23.60
N ALA A 124 -13.17 1.95 24.39
CA ALA A 124 -13.67 3.22 24.95
C ALA A 124 -14.27 2.99 26.35
N MET A 125 -13.63 3.54 27.38
CA MET A 125 -14.05 3.41 28.77
C MET A 125 -13.38 4.46 29.66
N ASN A 126 -13.85 4.59 30.91
CA ASN A 126 -13.17 5.45 31.88
C ASN A 126 -11.73 4.98 32.16
N GLN A 127 -10.83 5.90 32.50
CA GLN A 127 -9.42 5.58 32.78
C GLN A 127 -9.21 4.51 33.85
N ALA A 128 -10.03 4.48 34.90
CA ALA A 128 -9.92 3.48 35.96
C ALA A 128 -10.33 2.09 35.45
N MET A 129 -11.37 2.03 34.59
CA MET A 129 -11.77 0.78 33.93
C MET A 129 -10.69 0.29 32.96
N TRP A 130 -10.02 1.21 32.25
CA TRP A 130 -8.92 0.86 31.34
C TRP A 130 -7.68 0.36 32.09
N ALA A 131 -7.38 0.95 33.24
CA ALA A 131 -6.26 0.56 34.09
C ALA A 131 -6.53 -0.70 34.91
N ASP A 132 -7.76 -1.20 34.93
CA ASP A 132 -8.12 -2.39 35.70
C ASP A 132 -7.40 -3.65 35.18
N PRO A 133 -6.85 -4.50 36.06
CA PRO A 133 -6.15 -5.72 35.67
C PRO A 133 -6.97 -6.65 34.78
N ALA A 134 -8.28 -6.78 35.02
CA ALA A 134 -9.13 -7.66 34.22
C ALA A 134 -9.26 -7.14 32.77
N THR A 135 -9.39 -5.83 32.59
CA THR A 135 -9.38 -5.21 31.26
C THR A 135 -8.03 -5.44 30.58
N ALA A 136 -6.92 -5.27 31.28
CA ALA A 136 -5.58 -5.49 30.72
C ALA A 136 -5.38 -6.95 30.26
N GLU A 137 -5.80 -7.93 31.06
CA GLU A 137 -5.75 -9.36 30.74
C GLU A 137 -6.63 -9.70 29.52
N ASN A 138 -7.84 -9.17 29.47
CA ASN A 138 -8.74 -9.36 28.32
C ASN A 138 -8.13 -8.77 27.04
N MET A 139 -7.56 -7.57 27.11
CA MET A 139 -6.91 -6.95 25.96
C MET A 139 -5.69 -7.74 25.48
N ASN A 140 -4.89 -8.30 26.40
CA ASN A 140 -3.77 -9.18 26.04
C ASN A 140 -4.26 -10.47 25.37
N THR A 141 -5.31 -11.09 25.90
CA THR A 141 -5.95 -12.26 25.30
C THR A 141 -6.38 -11.99 23.86
N LEU A 142 -6.98 -10.81 23.60
CA LEU A 142 -7.37 -10.42 22.24
C LEU A 142 -6.15 -10.22 21.33
N ARG A 143 -5.07 -9.59 21.82
CA ARG A 143 -3.82 -9.42 21.04
C ARG A 143 -3.19 -10.75 20.67
N GLU A 144 -3.11 -11.70 21.60
CA GLU A 144 -2.57 -13.04 21.37
C GLU A 144 -3.38 -13.82 20.33
N ARG A 145 -4.69 -13.56 20.24
CA ARG A 145 -5.58 -14.12 19.22
C ARG A 145 -5.52 -13.38 17.87
N GLY A 146 -4.59 -12.44 17.71
CA GLY A 146 -4.40 -11.70 16.46
C GLY A 146 -5.45 -10.60 16.20
N VAL A 147 -6.18 -10.17 17.23
CA VAL A 147 -7.15 -9.07 17.11
C VAL A 147 -6.40 -7.74 17.07
N HIS A 148 -6.76 -6.88 16.11
CA HIS A 148 -6.20 -5.54 16.00
C HIS A 148 -6.79 -4.61 17.06
N ILE A 149 -5.93 -3.95 17.83
CA ILE A 149 -6.34 -3.04 18.89
C ILE A 149 -6.12 -1.59 18.45
N TYR A 150 -7.20 -0.82 18.31
CA TYR A 150 -7.16 0.58 17.90
C TYR A 150 -7.30 1.50 19.10
N GLY A 151 -6.16 1.87 19.70
CA GLY A 151 -6.07 2.77 20.85
C GLY A 151 -5.97 2.05 22.19
N PRO A 152 -6.49 2.64 23.28
CA PRO A 152 -7.28 3.88 23.35
C PRO A 152 -6.41 5.13 23.16
N GLY A 153 -7.06 6.25 22.87
CA GLY A 153 -6.47 7.58 22.96
C GLY A 153 -6.44 8.14 24.39
N ALA A 154 -5.67 9.20 24.59
CA ALA A 154 -5.60 9.97 25.84
C ALA A 154 -6.34 11.32 25.70
N GLY A 155 -6.95 11.81 26.78
CA GLY A 155 -7.52 13.15 26.84
C GLY A 155 -8.62 13.29 27.88
N GLU A 156 -9.33 14.42 27.87
CA GLU A 156 -10.49 14.68 28.73
C GLU A 156 -11.63 13.67 28.47
N GLN A 157 -12.19 13.10 29.54
CA GLN A 157 -13.25 12.11 29.50
C GLN A 157 -14.58 12.75 29.92
N ALA A 158 -15.71 12.12 29.55
CA ALA A 158 -17.04 12.66 29.86
C ALA A 158 -17.32 12.84 31.36
N CYS A 159 -16.57 12.15 32.23
CA CYS A 159 -16.64 12.26 33.68
C CYS A 159 -15.78 13.40 34.26
N GLY A 160 -14.98 14.10 33.44
CA GLY A 160 -14.07 15.18 33.85
C GLY A 160 -12.62 14.75 34.08
N ASP A 161 -12.32 13.45 34.04
CA ASP A 161 -10.96 12.92 34.16
C ASP A 161 -10.11 13.17 32.91
N VAL A 162 -8.78 13.21 33.07
CA VAL A 162 -7.80 13.26 31.97
C VAL A 162 -6.92 12.03 32.01
N GLY A 163 -6.97 11.20 30.97
CA GLY A 163 -6.19 9.97 30.92
C GLY A 163 -6.48 9.11 29.70
N LEU A 164 -5.84 7.94 29.65
CA LEU A 164 -6.10 6.90 28.64
C LEU A 164 -7.50 6.32 28.81
N GLY A 165 -8.19 6.00 27.72
CA GLY A 165 -9.51 5.38 27.74
C GLY A 165 -10.49 5.94 26.72
N ARG A 166 -10.14 7.03 26.03
CA ARG A 166 -10.95 7.56 24.93
C ARG A 166 -10.87 6.66 23.71
N MET A 167 -11.99 6.50 23.02
CA MET A 167 -11.97 6.01 21.64
C MET A 167 -11.15 6.98 20.78
N LEU A 168 -10.26 6.44 19.94
CA LEU A 168 -9.55 7.22 18.92
C LEU A 168 -10.54 7.99 18.03
N GLU A 169 -10.06 9.04 17.36
CA GLU A 169 -10.96 9.82 16.50
C GLU A 169 -11.35 9.01 15.25
N PRO A 170 -12.56 9.23 14.69
CA PRO A 170 -13.07 8.44 13.57
C PRO A 170 -12.16 8.37 12.35
N GLY A 171 -11.42 9.45 12.06
CA GLY A 171 -10.44 9.48 10.97
C GLY A 171 -9.29 8.50 11.19
N GLU A 172 -8.74 8.44 12.41
CA GLU A 172 -7.67 7.51 12.78
C GLU A 172 -8.13 6.05 12.69
N LEU A 173 -9.37 5.77 13.13
CA LEU A 173 -9.94 4.43 13.02
C LEU A 173 -10.15 4.00 11.56
N ALA A 174 -10.55 4.94 10.70
CA ALA A 174 -10.65 4.68 9.27
C ALA A 174 -9.27 4.41 8.64
N ASP A 175 -8.21 5.16 9.04
CA ASP A 175 -6.83 4.92 8.59
C ASP A 175 -6.33 3.53 9.01
N LEU A 176 -6.54 3.17 10.27
CA LEU A 176 -6.15 1.86 10.79
C LEU A 176 -6.92 0.72 10.13
N SER A 177 -8.20 0.94 9.77
CA SER A 177 -9.02 -0.02 9.04
C SER A 177 -8.55 -0.19 7.60
N GLU A 178 -8.20 0.89 6.92
CA GLU A 178 -7.64 0.87 5.56
C GLU A 178 -6.29 0.16 5.51
N ALA A 179 -5.45 0.37 6.52
CA ALA A 179 -4.17 -0.32 6.66
C ALA A 179 -4.30 -1.85 6.85
N GLN A 180 -5.51 -2.36 7.12
CA GLN A 180 -5.75 -3.80 7.17
C GLN A 180 -5.84 -4.43 5.79
N PHE A 181 -5.96 -3.68 4.70
CA PHE A 181 -6.17 -4.28 3.39
C PHE A 181 -5.04 -3.96 2.41
N GLU A 182 -4.57 -5.02 1.77
CA GLU A 182 -3.78 -4.96 0.54
C GLU A 182 -4.71 -4.66 -0.64
N SER A 183 -4.22 -3.92 -1.62
CA SER A 183 -4.85 -3.75 -2.93
C SER A 183 -4.79 -5.09 -3.68
N ARG A 184 -5.79 -5.46 -4.48
CA ARG A 184 -5.76 -6.68 -5.33
C ARG A 184 -5.75 -6.34 -6.83
N LEU A 185 -5.31 -5.13 -7.16
CA LEU A 185 -5.38 -4.60 -8.52
C LEU A 185 -4.49 -5.34 -9.53
N LEU A 186 -3.47 -6.05 -9.06
CA LEU A 186 -2.50 -6.80 -9.86
C LEU A 186 -2.47 -8.30 -9.49
N ASP A 187 -3.55 -8.82 -8.92
CA ASP A 187 -3.62 -10.22 -8.52
C ASP A 187 -3.39 -11.15 -9.73
N GLY A 188 -2.54 -12.17 -9.55
CA GLY A 188 -2.12 -13.08 -10.62
C GLY A 188 -1.15 -12.50 -11.66
N MET A 189 -0.77 -11.21 -11.57
CA MET A 189 0.19 -10.60 -12.49
C MET A 189 1.64 -10.80 -12.01
N ARG A 190 2.55 -10.97 -12.97
CA ARG A 190 4.00 -11.02 -12.75
C ARG A 190 4.63 -9.68 -13.12
N VAL A 191 5.21 -9.00 -12.14
CA VAL A 191 5.74 -7.64 -12.30
C VAL A 191 7.26 -7.67 -12.14
N LEU A 192 7.96 -7.24 -13.19
CA LEU A 192 9.42 -7.12 -13.20
C LEU A 192 9.83 -5.64 -13.08
N ILE A 193 10.64 -5.31 -12.07
CA ILE A 193 11.02 -3.92 -11.78
C ILE A 193 12.54 -3.82 -11.71
N THR A 194 13.14 -2.80 -12.31
CA THR A 194 14.54 -2.44 -12.07
C THR A 194 14.65 -1.27 -11.11
N ALA A 195 15.61 -1.31 -10.18
CA ALA A 195 15.84 -0.23 -9.23
C ALA A 195 17.32 0.01 -8.92
N GLY A 196 17.63 1.21 -8.43
CA GLY A 196 18.99 1.59 -8.02
C GLY A 196 19.89 2.01 -9.19
N PRO A 197 21.16 2.33 -8.91
CA PRO A 197 22.15 2.67 -9.93
C PRO A 197 22.88 1.41 -10.43
N THR A 198 23.55 1.48 -11.59
CA THR A 198 24.59 0.49 -11.96
C THR A 198 25.97 1.06 -11.66
N ARG A 199 26.96 0.18 -11.49
CA ARG A 199 28.36 0.53 -11.23
C ARG A 199 29.25 -0.12 -12.29
N GLU A 200 29.78 0.71 -13.18
CA GLU A 200 30.67 0.27 -14.26
C GLU A 200 32.12 0.34 -13.77
N ALA A 201 32.72 -0.82 -13.52
CA ALA A 201 34.07 -0.92 -12.96
C ALA A 201 35.12 -0.31 -13.91
N ILE A 202 35.99 0.53 -13.36
CA ILE A 202 37.21 1.02 -14.03
C ILE A 202 38.38 0.10 -13.66
N ASP A 203 38.51 -0.14 -12.35
CA ASP A 203 39.46 -1.05 -11.71
C ASP A 203 38.77 -1.65 -10.47
N PRO A 204 39.42 -2.54 -9.67
CA PRO A 204 38.75 -3.16 -8.51
C PRO A 204 38.34 -2.18 -7.40
N VAL A 205 38.74 -0.92 -7.47
CA VAL A 205 38.53 0.11 -6.44
C VAL A 205 37.61 1.23 -6.92
N ARG A 206 37.57 1.50 -8.22
CA ARG A 206 36.88 2.65 -8.81
C ARG A 206 35.83 2.20 -9.82
N TYR A 207 34.73 2.94 -9.87
CA TYR A 207 33.64 2.70 -10.82
C TYR A 207 32.99 4.02 -11.25
N ILE A 208 32.25 3.98 -12.36
CA ILE A 208 31.35 5.03 -12.83
C ILE A 208 29.92 4.65 -12.45
N SER A 209 29.12 5.59 -11.95
CA SER A 209 27.75 5.32 -11.51
C SER A 209 26.88 6.58 -11.54
N ASN A 210 25.57 6.40 -11.47
CA ASN A 210 24.57 7.47 -11.41
C ASN A 210 24.09 7.71 -9.97
N HIS A 211 23.62 8.93 -9.69
CA HIS A 211 23.12 9.33 -8.36
C HIS A 211 21.70 8.81 -8.07
N SER A 212 21.51 7.50 -8.01
CA SER A 212 20.23 6.89 -7.62
C SER A 212 20.28 6.29 -6.22
N SER A 213 19.27 6.60 -5.41
CA SER A 213 19.05 5.96 -4.10
C SER A 213 18.30 4.64 -4.20
N GLY A 214 17.71 4.31 -5.35
CA GLY A 214 16.83 3.14 -5.52
C GLY A 214 15.45 3.25 -4.85
N LYS A 215 15.22 4.22 -3.94
CA LYS A 215 13.98 4.37 -3.15
C LYS A 215 12.70 4.27 -3.98
N MET A 216 12.65 4.91 -5.16
CA MET A 216 11.45 4.91 -6.01
C MET A 216 11.11 3.50 -6.51
N GLY A 217 12.09 2.77 -7.06
CA GLY A 217 11.88 1.40 -7.54
C GLY A 217 11.51 0.43 -6.41
N PHE A 218 12.05 0.62 -5.21
CA PHE A 218 11.67 -0.17 -4.03
C PHE A 218 10.24 0.14 -3.55
N SER A 219 9.82 1.41 -3.57
CA SER A 219 8.43 1.78 -3.28
C SER A 219 7.45 1.23 -4.31
N LEU A 220 7.82 1.21 -5.60
CA LEU A 220 7.02 0.56 -6.65
C LEU A 220 6.92 -0.95 -6.45
N ALA A 221 8.01 -1.62 -6.10
CA ALA A 221 8.00 -3.05 -5.81
C ALA A 221 7.10 -3.38 -4.62
N ARG A 222 7.15 -2.58 -3.55
CA ARG A 222 6.22 -2.70 -2.43
C ARG A 222 4.78 -2.48 -2.86
N ALA A 223 4.50 -1.39 -3.57
CA ALA A 223 3.14 -1.07 -4.02
C ALA A 223 2.56 -2.14 -4.96
N ALA A 224 3.38 -2.75 -5.81
CA ALA A 224 2.96 -3.84 -6.69
C ALA A 224 2.69 -5.14 -5.91
N ALA A 225 3.53 -5.48 -4.93
CA ALA A 225 3.32 -6.63 -4.06
C ALA A 225 2.07 -6.44 -3.18
N ASP A 226 1.92 -5.25 -2.58
CA ASP A 226 0.73 -4.82 -1.85
C ASP A 226 -0.51 -4.74 -2.75
N ALA A 227 -0.36 -4.78 -4.08
CA ALA A 227 -1.43 -4.86 -5.06
C ALA A 227 -1.75 -6.30 -5.51
N GLY A 228 -1.10 -7.32 -4.94
CA GLY A 228 -1.33 -8.74 -5.21
C GLY A 228 -0.45 -9.35 -6.29
N ALA A 229 0.51 -8.60 -6.84
CA ALA A 229 1.39 -9.12 -7.90
C ALA A 229 2.51 -10.01 -7.36
N SER A 230 2.96 -10.96 -8.18
CA SER A 230 4.24 -11.65 -8.01
C SER A 230 5.36 -10.75 -8.52
N VAL A 231 6.15 -10.16 -7.62
CA VAL A 231 7.12 -9.13 -7.97
C VAL A 231 8.55 -9.66 -7.97
N THR A 232 9.27 -9.45 -9.08
CA THR A 232 10.73 -9.60 -9.15
C THR A 232 11.38 -8.22 -9.27
N LEU A 233 12.29 -7.90 -8.35
CA LEU A 233 13.05 -6.66 -8.28
C LEU A 233 14.52 -6.91 -8.63
N VAL A 234 14.95 -6.44 -9.79
CA VAL A 234 16.37 -6.43 -10.19
C VAL A 234 17.01 -5.14 -9.67
N ALA A 235 17.78 -5.26 -8.59
CA ALA A 235 18.32 -4.13 -7.85
C ALA A 235 19.83 -3.96 -8.11
N GLY A 236 20.22 -2.78 -8.57
CA GLY A 236 21.60 -2.34 -8.53
C GLY A 236 22.08 -2.03 -7.10
N PRO A 237 23.36 -1.63 -6.90
CA PRO A 237 23.94 -1.54 -5.56
C PRO A 237 23.32 -0.47 -4.67
N VAL A 238 22.43 -0.88 -3.74
CA VAL A 238 21.76 -0.04 -2.74
C VAL A 238 21.65 -0.74 -1.38
N ASN A 239 21.60 0.04 -0.30
CA ASN A 239 21.39 -0.46 1.08
C ASN A 239 19.94 -0.24 1.53
N LEU A 240 19.00 -0.87 0.84
CA LEU A 240 17.57 -0.86 1.17
C LEU A 240 17.09 -2.28 1.47
N PRO A 241 16.21 -2.48 2.47
CA PRO A 241 15.63 -3.80 2.73
C PRO A 241 14.70 -4.20 1.59
N THR A 242 14.66 -5.50 1.27
CA THR A 242 13.69 -6.04 0.31
C THR A 242 12.28 -5.94 0.89
N PRO A 243 11.29 -5.40 0.16
CA PRO A 243 9.90 -5.39 0.62
C PRO A 243 9.35 -6.81 0.81
N ALA A 244 8.35 -6.97 1.67
CA ALA A 244 7.67 -8.25 1.85
C ALA A 244 7.02 -8.71 0.54
N GLY A 245 7.04 -10.01 0.25
CA GLY A 245 6.45 -10.58 -0.97
C GLY A 245 7.22 -10.31 -2.28
N VAL A 246 8.40 -9.68 -2.21
CA VAL A 246 9.23 -9.36 -3.39
C VAL A 246 10.45 -10.28 -3.49
N GLU A 247 10.66 -10.91 -4.64
CA GLU A 247 11.92 -11.59 -4.97
C GLU A 247 12.95 -10.56 -5.44
N ARG A 248 14.09 -10.45 -4.76
CA ARG A 248 15.18 -9.53 -5.15
C ARG A 248 16.34 -10.26 -5.82
N ILE A 249 16.83 -9.66 -6.90
CA ILE A 249 18.04 -10.09 -7.60
C ILE A 249 19.04 -8.93 -7.56
N ASP A 250 20.17 -9.14 -6.90
CA ASP A 250 21.24 -8.14 -6.83
C ASP A 250 22.15 -8.21 -8.05
N VAL A 251 22.39 -7.06 -8.67
CA VAL A 251 23.26 -6.88 -9.83
C VAL A 251 24.21 -5.70 -9.60
N VAL A 252 25.34 -5.67 -10.32
CA VAL A 252 26.33 -4.59 -10.17
C VAL A 252 26.37 -3.72 -11.41
N SER A 253 26.55 -4.32 -12.59
CA SER A 253 26.72 -3.60 -13.85
C SER A 253 25.42 -3.46 -14.65
N ALA A 254 25.43 -2.57 -15.65
CA ALA A 254 24.35 -2.50 -16.63
C ALA A 254 24.18 -3.80 -17.43
N GLN A 255 25.27 -4.54 -17.67
CA GLN A 255 25.21 -5.82 -18.35
C GLN A 255 24.55 -6.88 -17.48
N ASP A 256 24.91 -6.97 -16.20
CA ASP A 256 24.29 -7.90 -15.24
C ASP A 256 22.78 -7.64 -15.16
N MET A 257 22.38 -6.37 -15.06
CA MET A 257 20.99 -5.97 -15.02
C MET A 257 20.25 -6.32 -16.32
N TYR A 258 20.89 -6.11 -17.47
CA TYR A 258 20.36 -6.49 -18.77
C TYR A 258 20.09 -7.99 -18.86
N ASP A 259 21.06 -8.81 -18.50
CA ASP A 259 20.96 -10.27 -18.55
C ASP A 259 19.88 -10.78 -17.59
N ALA A 260 19.83 -10.25 -16.36
CA ALA A 260 18.84 -10.62 -15.36
C ALA A 260 17.40 -10.24 -15.77
N VAL A 261 17.22 -9.09 -16.41
CA VAL A 261 15.92 -8.63 -16.94
C VAL A 261 15.49 -9.50 -18.11
N LEU A 262 16.34 -9.68 -19.12
CA LEU A 262 15.97 -10.44 -20.32
C LEU A 262 15.65 -11.90 -20.03
N ALA A 263 16.29 -12.50 -19.03
CA ALA A 263 15.97 -13.86 -18.58
C ALA A 263 14.53 -14.01 -18.06
N ARG A 264 13.83 -12.91 -17.72
CA ARG A 264 12.49 -12.91 -17.12
C ARG A 264 11.45 -12.15 -17.93
N THR A 265 11.86 -11.45 -18.99
CA THR A 265 10.96 -10.62 -19.81
C THR A 265 9.77 -11.39 -20.34
N ALA A 266 9.99 -12.58 -20.92
CA ALA A 266 8.92 -13.38 -21.53
C ALA A 266 7.90 -13.93 -20.51
N GLU A 267 8.28 -13.96 -19.23
CA GLU A 267 7.44 -14.42 -18.12
C GLU A 267 6.88 -13.26 -17.30
N SER A 268 6.97 -12.02 -17.79
CA SER A 268 6.43 -10.86 -17.09
C SER A 268 5.20 -10.35 -17.81
N ASP A 269 4.24 -9.84 -17.05
CA ASP A 269 3.03 -9.20 -17.60
C ASP A 269 3.21 -7.67 -17.60
N LEU A 270 3.95 -7.14 -16.62
CA LEU A 270 4.32 -5.73 -16.48
C LEU A 270 5.82 -5.58 -16.22
N PHE A 271 6.47 -4.68 -16.95
CA PHE A 271 7.85 -4.26 -16.70
C PHE A 271 7.94 -2.77 -16.36
N ILE A 272 8.60 -2.42 -15.26
CA ILE A 272 8.85 -1.04 -14.85
C ILE A 272 10.35 -0.77 -14.76
N GLY A 273 10.87 -0.05 -15.75
CA GLY A 273 12.27 0.36 -15.79
C GLY A 273 12.55 1.63 -14.99
N CYS A 274 12.79 1.48 -13.68
CA CYS A 274 13.04 2.60 -12.76
C CYS A 274 14.52 2.78 -12.38
N ALA A 275 15.40 1.82 -12.72
CA ALA A 275 16.83 1.93 -12.44
C ALA A 275 17.51 3.08 -13.20
N ALA A 276 18.50 3.70 -12.56
CA ALA A 276 19.38 4.68 -13.18
C ALA A 276 20.61 3.97 -13.79
N VAL A 277 20.40 3.30 -14.91
CA VAL A 277 21.42 2.55 -15.65
C VAL A 277 22.45 3.51 -16.24
N ALA A 278 23.75 3.21 -16.11
CA ALA A 278 24.80 4.01 -16.74
C ALA A 278 24.78 3.83 -18.27
N ASP A 279 24.71 4.92 -19.02
CA ASP A 279 24.67 4.89 -20.49
C ASP A 279 25.97 4.39 -21.14
N TYR A 280 27.09 4.56 -20.44
CA TYR A 280 28.43 4.19 -20.90
C TYR A 280 29.21 3.43 -19.83
N ARG A 281 30.08 2.52 -20.26
CA ARG A 281 31.03 1.77 -19.43
C ARG A 281 32.46 1.94 -19.95
N PRO A 282 33.51 1.73 -19.12
CA PRO A 282 34.88 1.65 -19.60
C PRO A 282 35.04 0.59 -20.69
N ALA A 283 35.76 0.94 -21.77
CA ALA A 283 36.03 0.02 -22.88
C ALA A 283 36.89 -1.17 -22.44
N THR A 284 37.75 -0.95 -21.45
CA THR A 284 38.59 -1.97 -20.81
C THR A 284 38.50 -1.80 -19.30
N VAL A 285 38.28 -2.91 -18.59
CA VAL A 285 38.34 -2.98 -17.13
C VAL A 285 39.69 -3.54 -16.74
N VAL A 286 40.42 -2.86 -15.86
CA VAL A 286 41.76 -3.29 -15.43
C VAL A 286 41.64 -4.13 -14.17
N GLU A 287 42.31 -5.29 -14.12
CA GLU A 287 42.26 -6.19 -12.94
C GLU A 287 43.00 -5.65 -11.72
N GLN A 288 43.90 -4.69 -11.92
CA GLN A 288 44.69 -4.08 -10.85
C GLN A 288 44.36 -2.60 -10.74
N LYS A 289 44.42 -2.08 -9.50
CA LYS A 289 44.24 -0.65 -9.22
C LYS A 289 45.20 0.16 -10.09
N ILE A 290 44.64 1.07 -10.89
CA ILE A 290 45.44 1.94 -11.75
C ILE A 290 46.30 2.85 -10.84
N LYS A 291 47.62 2.68 -10.94
CA LYS A 291 48.60 3.44 -10.15
C LYS A 291 48.63 4.89 -10.62
N LYS A 292 48.80 5.83 -9.69
CA LYS A 292 48.95 7.26 -9.99
C LYS A 292 50.35 7.48 -10.58
N GLN A 293 50.47 7.46 -11.90
CA GLN A 293 51.74 7.64 -12.62
C GLN A 293 51.81 8.99 -13.34
N ASN A 294 50.69 9.47 -13.89
CA ASN A 294 50.59 10.74 -14.61
C ASN A 294 49.64 11.70 -13.90
N ASP A 295 49.77 12.99 -14.19
CA ASP A 295 48.87 14.03 -13.69
C ASP A 295 47.45 13.92 -14.26
N GLU A 296 47.32 13.34 -15.46
CA GLU A 296 46.05 13.15 -16.17
C GLU A 296 45.73 11.66 -16.37
N MET A 297 44.43 11.34 -16.37
CA MET A 297 43.91 9.99 -16.63
C MET A 297 42.81 10.08 -17.68
N THR A 298 42.95 9.32 -18.77
CA THR A 298 41.94 9.21 -19.84
C THR A 298 41.24 7.86 -19.76
N LEU A 299 39.91 7.87 -19.80
CA LEU A 299 39.08 6.68 -19.90
C LEU A 299 38.32 6.69 -21.23
N THR A 300 38.54 5.66 -22.04
CA THR A 300 37.72 5.42 -23.23
C THR A 300 36.45 4.69 -22.80
N LEU A 301 35.29 5.26 -23.13
CA LEU A 301 33.99 4.70 -22.78
C LEU A 301 33.28 4.12 -24.02
N VAL A 302 32.55 3.04 -23.82
CA VAL A 302 31.67 2.42 -24.82
C VAL A 302 30.24 2.38 -24.30
N ARG A 303 29.26 2.38 -25.19
CA ARG A 303 27.84 2.42 -24.82
C ARG A 303 27.40 1.10 -24.17
N ASN A 304 26.61 1.19 -23.12
CA ASN A 304 25.96 0.05 -22.49
C ASN A 304 24.72 -0.43 -23.28
N PRO A 305 24.29 -1.69 -23.07
CA PRO A 305 23.06 -2.18 -23.66
C PRO A 305 21.84 -1.41 -23.11
N ASP A 306 20.85 -1.19 -23.97
CA ASP A 306 19.65 -0.46 -23.62
C ASP A 306 18.54 -1.43 -23.20
N ILE A 307 18.42 -1.64 -21.89
CA ILE A 307 17.49 -2.61 -21.28
C ILE A 307 16.04 -2.33 -21.70
N ILE A 308 15.61 -1.06 -21.61
CA ILE A 308 14.25 -0.64 -21.97
C ILE A 308 13.94 -0.99 -23.42
N SER A 309 14.85 -0.65 -24.34
CA SER A 309 14.69 -0.99 -25.76
C SER A 309 14.67 -2.49 -26.02
N ALA A 310 15.47 -3.27 -25.30
CA ALA A 310 15.52 -4.71 -25.50
C ALA A 310 14.24 -5.40 -25.00
N VAL A 311 13.68 -4.93 -23.87
CA VAL A 311 12.39 -5.41 -23.37
C VAL A 311 11.26 -5.07 -24.33
N SER A 312 11.16 -3.81 -24.78
CA SER A 312 10.07 -3.38 -25.66
C SER A 312 10.15 -3.96 -27.08
N ALA A 313 11.32 -4.47 -27.49
CA ALA A 313 11.52 -5.16 -28.77
C ALA A 313 11.36 -6.69 -28.68
N SER A 314 11.12 -7.26 -27.49
CA SER A 314 10.94 -8.69 -27.30
C SER A 314 9.65 -9.20 -27.96
N GLU A 315 9.65 -10.42 -28.47
CA GLU A 315 8.46 -11.05 -29.09
C GLU A 315 7.31 -11.19 -28.08
N SER A 316 7.63 -11.56 -26.84
CA SER A 316 6.68 -11.64 -25.72
C SER A 316 6.92 -10.49 -24.74
N ARG A 317 6.89 -9.25 -25.26
CA ARG A 317 7.12 -8.08 -24.40
C ARG A 317 5.96 -7.90 -23.40
N PRO A 318 6.26 -7.60 -22.12
CA PRO A 318 5.26 -7.15 -21.17
C PRO A 318 4.75 -5.75 -21.50
N PHE A 319 3.68 -5.32 -20.81
CA PHE A 319 3.38 -3.89 -20.73
C PHE A 319 4.59 -3.16 -20.16
N THR A 320 5.18 -2.25 -20.93
CA THR A 320 6.51 -1.70 -20.67
C THR A 320 6.39 -0.23 -20.27
N VAL A 321 6.80 0.05 -19.03
CA VAL A 321 6.81 1.38 -18.43
C VAL A 321 8.24 1.88 -18.25
N GLY A 322 8.54 3.03 -18.84
CA GLY A 322 9.83 3.71 -18.67
C GLY A 322 9.80 4.82 -17.63
N PHE A 323 10.97 5.25 -17.18
CA PHE A 323 11.18 6.51 -16.47
C PHE A 323 11.96 7.51 -17.34
N ALA A 324 11.61 8.79 -17.23
CA ALA A 324 12.38 9.91 -17.75
C ALA A 324 12.62 10.90 -16.62
N ALA A 325 13.87 11.11 -16.25
CA ALA A 325 14.29 12.13 -15.30
C ALA A 325 15.07 13.17 -16.08
N GLU A 326 14.52 14.37 -16.22
CA GLU A 326 15.10 15.45 -17.02
C GLU A 326 15.14 16.74 -16.20
N THR A 327 16.06 17.64 -16.56
CA THR A 327 16.18 18.97 -15.94
C THR A 327 15.63 20.09 -16.81
N GLN A 328 15.35 19.81 -18.08
CA GLN A 328 14.85 20.75 -19.08
C GLN A 328 13.90 20.03 -20.04
N ASP A 329 12.83 20.68 -20.48
CA ASP A 329 11.83 20.15 -21.44
C ASP A 329 11.37 18.70 -21.16
N VAL A 330 11.01 18.44 -19.90
CA VAL A 330 10.67 17.10 -19.38
C VAL A 330 9.62 16.39 -20.24
N LEU A 331 8.58 17.10 -20.66
CA LEU A 331 7.50 16.54 -21.48
C LEU A 331 7.96 16.21 -22.90
N GLY A 332 8.72 17.08 -23.56
CA GLY A 332 9.23 16.85 -24.90
C GLY A 332 10.13 15.60 -24.97
N TYR A 333 11.09 15.50 -24.04
CA TYR A 333 11.97 14.33 -23.95
C TYR A 333 11.22 13.05 -23.59
N ALA A 334 10.28 13.11 -22.65
CA ALA A 334 9.52 11.93 -22.26
C ALA A 334 8.63 11.41 -23.40
N LYS A 335 7.92 12.28 -24.14
CA LYS A 335 7.17 11.90 -25.34
C LYS A 335 8.07 11.29 -26.41
N GLY A 336 9.18 11.94 -26.72
CA GLY A 336 10.14 11.42 -27.69
C GLY A 336 10.72 10.06 -27.28
N LYS A 337 10.92 9.83 -25.97
CA LYS A 337 11.38 8.53 -25.43
C LYS A 337 10.27 7.47 -25.51
N LEU A 338 9.03 7.81 -25.17
CA LEU A 338 7.85 6.93 -25.30
C LEU A 338 7.75 6.36 -26.72
N GLU A 339 7.77 7.22 -27.74
CA GLU A 339 7.65 6.83 -29.15
C GLU A 339 8.88 6.05 -29.64
N ARG A 340 10.09 6.61 -29.45
CA ARG A 340 11.34 6.00 -29.94
C ARG A 340 11.59 4.62 -29.33
N LYS A 341 11.18 4.42 -28.08
CA LYS A 341 11.36 3.17 -27.34
C LYS A 341 10.13 2.27 -27.40
N LYS A 342 9.05 2.67 -28.06
CA LYS A 342 7.79 1.91 -28.19
C LYS A 342 7.25 1.45 -26.84
N LEU A 343 7.19 2.38 -25.88
CA LEU A 343 6.70 2.10 -24.53
C LEU A 343 5.19 2.28 -24.48
N ASP A 344 4.53 1.55 -23.58
CA ASP A 344 3.09 1.72 -23.34
C ASP A 344 2.82 2.90 -22.40
N ALA A 345 3.75 3.17 -21.48
CA ALA A 345 3.73 4.36 -20.64
C ALA A 345 5.14 4.85 -20.29
N ILE A 346 5.25 6.13 -19.94
CA ILE A 346 6.48 6.72 -19.38
C ILE A 346 6.15 7.65 -18.21
N ILE A 347 6.90 7.50 -17.13
CA ILE A 347 6.80 8.33 -15.93
C ILE A 347 7.87 9.41 -16.02
N ALA A 348 7.45 10.64 -16.23
CA ALA A 348 8.32 11.80 -16.38
C ALA A 348 8.46 12.54 -15.05
N ASN A 349 9.70 12.89 -14.68
CA ASN A 349 10.04 13.58 -13.46
C ASN A 349 10.96 14.77 -13.77
N ASP A 350 10.60 15.96 -13.27
CA ASP A 350 11.48 17.12 -13.27
C ASP A 350 12.42 17.06 -12.05
N VAL A 351 13.68 16.75 -12.29
CA VAL A 351 14.71 16.64 -11.24
C VAL A 351 15.54 17.92 -11.08
N SER A 352 15.14 19.04 -11.70
CA SER A 352 15.80 20.34 -11.56
C SER A 352 15.48 21.05 -10.23
N VAL A 353 14.37 20.68 -9.57
CA VAL A 353 13.92 21.30 -8.33
C VAL A 353 14.62 20.69 -7.11
N ALA A 354 15.40 21.50 -6.40
CA ALA A 354 16.08 21.08 -5.18
C ALA A 354 15.08 20.53 -4.14
N GLY A 355 15.28 19.28 -3.71
CA GLY A 355 14.41 18.59 -2.76
C GLY A 355 13.26 17.78 -3.37
N ILE A 356 13.22 17.61 -4.70
CA ILE A 356 12.27 16.75 -5.43
C ILE A 356 13.07 15.73 -6.26
N GLY A 357 12.63 14.46 -6.30
CA GLY A 357 13.25 13.43 -7.14
C GLY A 357 14.42 12.67 -6.48
N PHE A 358 15.65 12.88 -6.98
CA PHE A 358 16.82 12.13 -6.52
C PHE A 358 17.18 12.48 -5.07
N ASN A 359 17.43 11.44 -4.27
CA ASN A 359 17.77 11.53 -2.84
C ASN A 359 16.76 12.29 -1.93
N SER A 360 15.56 12.59 -2.43
CA SER A 360 14.42 13.11 -1.64
C SER A 360 13.42 12.02 -1.27
N ASP A 361 12.60 12.23 -0.25
CA ASP A 361 11.45 11.37 0.09
C ASP A 361 10.15 11.82 -0.58
N GLN A 362 10.15 13.00 -1.20
CA GLN A 362 9.02 13.59 -1.93
C GLN A 362 9.29 13.58 -3.43
N ASN A 363 8.24 13.36 -4.22
CA ASN A 363 8.33 13.40 -5.67
C ASN A 363 7.01 13.82 -6.32
N GLU A 364 7.07 14.38 -7.52
CA GLU A 364 5.94 14.64 -8.39
C GLU A 364 6.29 14.14 -9.78
N VAL A 365 5.32 13.63 -10.52
CA VAL A 365 5.56 13.04 -11.84
C VAL A 365 4.38 13.26 -12.76
N ILE A 366 4.63 13.15 -14.05
CA ILE A 366 3.61 13.10 -15.07
C ILE A 366 3.65 11.71 -15.71
N LEU A 367 2.55 10.97 -15.63
CA LEU A 367 2.38 9.71 -16.34
C LEU A 367 1.89 10.03 -17.75
N LEU A 368 2.67 9.62 -18.74
CA LEU A 368 2.38 9.79 -20.16
C LEU A 368 2.08 8.44 -20.79
N THR A 369 1.01 8.39 -21.58
CA THR A 369 0.62 7.24 -22.42
C THR A 369 0.28 7.73 -23.82
N ALA A 370 0.05 6.82 -24.76
CA ALA A 370 -0.48 7.19 -26.08
C ALA A 370 -1.85 7.89 -26.02
N ARG A 371 -2.62 7.70 -24.93
CA ARG A 371 -3.97 8.27 -24.76
C ARG A 371 -3.98 9.65 -24.11
N GLY A 372 -2.89 10.05 -23.44
CA GLY A 372 -2.81 11.35 -22.78
C GLY A 372 -1.84 11.40 -21.62
N GLU A 373 -1.97 12.48 -20.86
CA GLU A 373 -1.07 12.85 -19.77
C GLU A 373 -1.84 12.97 -18.46
N GLN A 374 -1.27 12.47 -17.38
CA GLN A 374 -1.85 12.59 -16.04
C GLN A 374 -0.79 13.08 -15.06
N ALA A 375 -1.02 14.27 -14.50
CA ALA A 375 -0.17 14.82 -13.45
C ALA A 375 -0.48 14.14 -12.11
N LEU A 376 0.55 13.65 -11.43
CA LEU A 376 0.49 13.19 -10.05
C LEU A 376 1.19 14.23 -9.18
N PRO A 377 0.46 14.90 -8.26
CA PRO A 377 1.01 16.01 -7.49
C PRO A 377 2.09 15.54 -6.52
N ARG A 378 2.84 16.49 -5.97
CA ARG A 378 3.87 16.22 -4.98
C ARG A 378 3.34 15.44 -3.78
N MET A 379 3.91 14.26 -3.56
CA MET A 379 3.60 13.40 -2.42
C MET A 379 4.81 12.53 -2.02
N GLY A 380 4.68 11.78 -0.92
CA GLY A 380 5.73 10.86 -0.49
C GLY A 380 5.94 9.74 -1.51
N LYS A 381 7.18 9.25 -1.67
CA LYS A 381 7.52 8.19 -2.65
C LYS A 381 6.65 6.94 -2.57
N GLN A 382 6.25 6.53 -1.36
CA GLN A 382 5.36 5.37 -1.21
C GLN A 382 3.93 5.69 -1.70
N GLN A 383 3.37 6.84 -1.32
CA GLN A 383 2.05 7.27 -1.81
C GLN A 383 2.04 7.43 -3.33
N LEU A 384 3.14 7.96 -3.89
CA LEU A 384 3.29 8.09 -5.33
C LEU A 384 3.37 6.74 -6.02
N ALA A 385 4.10 5.78 -5.43
CA ALA A 385 4.18 4.42 -5.95
C ALA A 385 2.81 3.73 -5.93
N ASP A 386 2.05 3.86 -4.84
CA ASP A 386 0.68 3.33 -4.73
C ASP A 386 -0.22 3.91 -5.83
N ALA A 387 -0.18 5.23 -6.04
CA ALA A 387 -0.96 5.91 -7.08
C ALA A 387 -0.53 5.47 -8.49
N LEU A 388 0.77 5.33 -8.74
CA LEU A 388 1.29 4.86 -10.03
C LEU A 388 0.85 3.43 -10.33
N ILE A 389 0.99 2.52 -9.37
CA ILE A 389 0.57 1.12 -9.53
C ILE A 389 -0.93 1.03 -9.81
N GLU A 390 -1.74 1.83 -9.14
CA GLU A 390 -3.17 1.91 -9.41
C GLU A 390 -3.47 2.35 -10.86
N GLN A 391 -2.81 3.39 -11.36
CA GLN A 391 -2.98 3.85 -12.75
C GLN A 391 -2.51 2.80 -13.75
N LEU A 392 -1.37 2.16 -13.50
CA LEU A 392 -0.86 1.10 -14.37
C LEU A 392 -1.78 -0.12 -14.40
N ALA A 393 -2.36 -0.52 -13.26
CA ALA A 393 -3.34 -1.59 -13.20
C ALA A 393 -4.62 -1.26 -14.00
N GLN A 394 -5.09 -0.02 -13.94
CA GLN A 394 -6.23 0.43 -14.76
C GLN A 394 -5.91 0.37 -16.26
N LEU A 395 -4.70 0.78 -16.66
CA LEU A 395 -4.26 0.70 -18.06
C LEU A 395 -4.18 -0.74 -18.54
N LEU A 396 -3.64 -1.65 -17.73
CA LEU A 396 -3.57 -3.09 -18.01
C LEU A 396 -4.96 -3.72 -18.17
N ASN A 397 -5.92 -3.35 -17.32
CA ASN A 397 -7.28 -3.88 -17.35
C ASN A 397 -8.17 -3.24 -18.44
N SER A 398 -7.77 -2.07 -18.96
CA SER A 398 -8.44 -1.45 -20.11
C SER A 398 -8.02 -2.15 -21.41
N THR A 399 -8.49 -3.39 -21.59
CA THR A 399 -8.44 -4.10 -22.87
C THR A 399 -9.23 -3.32 -23.91
N ASP A 400 -8.55 -2.43 -24.62
CA ASP A 400 -8.91 -2.10 -25.99
C ASP A 400 -7.63 -2.18 -26.82
N PRO A 401 -7.51 -3.18 -27.72
CA PRO A 401 -6.38 -3.28 -28.61
C PRO A 401 -6.38 -2.07 -29.56
N ALA A 402 -5.24 -1.39 -29.68
CA ALA A 402 -4.98 -0.46 -30.76
C ALA A 402 -4.81 -1.20 -32.09
#